data_AF-A0A6S6P8F5-F1
#
_entry.id   AF-A0A6S6P8F5-F1
#
_cell.length_a   1.000
_cell.length_b   1.000
_cell.length_c   1.000
_cell.angle_alpha   90.00
_cell.angle_beta   90.00
_cell.angle_gamma   90.00
#
_symmetry.space_group_name_H-M   'P 1'
#
loop_
_entity.id
_entity.type
_entity.pdbx_description
1 polymer ?
#
loop_
_entity_poly.entity_id
_entity_poly.type
_entity_poly.pdbx_seq_one_letter_code
_entity_poly.pdbx_strand_id
1 'polypeptide(L)'
;MNAAGRLTAFGAGLAGAFTAAYVTAAAVVPDTAATSPQTQTSDAAADHSAPPTEQASSAVPFADPPGLSLAEDGYVLSPVRAPSAPNDRGTMSFTIVDPGGTPLLDYATVHDKQLHLIVVRSDGQHFAHVHPRLDAATGTWSTPWTWNAAGTYRVFADFQPAGAGSAKLTLTRTVQVAGAFVPAVASATRTVDEIAGYTVKLDGALTAGVSHQLTATVTRDGRPVMTLQPYLGAYGHLVALREGDLAYLHVHPEGAEPVPGGTGGPAVSFAATAPTAGRYLLYLDFKVQDTVHTASFVVDAAPGGTNEPAPEPSRDAGHAGGH
;
A
#
# COMPACT_ATOMS: atom_id res chain seq x y z
N MET A 1 -7.63 16.36 -53.34
CA MET A 1 -6.77 16.99 -52.32
C MET A 1 -5.85 15.93 -51.73
N ASN A 2 -4.54 16.16 -51.74
CA ASN A 2 -3.54 15.25 -51.17
C ASN A 2 -3.52 15.36 -49.63
N ALA A 3 -2.90 14.37 -48.97
CA ALA A 3 -2.83 14.29 -47.50
C ALA A 3 -2.25 15.57 -46.87
N ALA A 4 -1.23 16.16 -47.49
CA ALA A 4 -0.64 17.44 -47.07
C ALA A 4 -1.68 18.58 -47.02
N GLY A 5 -2.53 18.72 -48.04
CA GLY A 5 -3.58 19.76 -48.04
C GLY A 5 -4.65 19.56 -46.95
N ARG A 6 -4.95 18.30 -46.58
CA ARG A 6 -5.88 18.00 -45.47
C ARG A 6 -5.28 18.34 -44.10
N LEU A 7 -4.00 18.05 -43.90
CA LEU A 7 -3.26 18.40 -42.68
C LEU A 7 -3.13 19.92 -42.50
N THR A 8 -2.84 20.66 -43.58
CA THR A 8 -2.78 22.13 -43.53
C THR A 8 -4.15 22.74 -43.23
N ALA A 9 -5.23 22.26 -43.85
CA ALA A 9 -6.59 22.72 -43.57
C ALA A 9 -7.01 22.41 -42.13
N PHE A 10 -6.66 21.23 -41.61
CA PHE A 10 -6.93 20.85 -40.23
C PHE A 10 -6.16 21.71 -39.23
N GLY A 11 -4.88 21.98 -39.47
CA GLY A 11 -4.06 22.87 -38.63
C GLY A 11 -4.59 24.30 -38.61
N ALA A 12 -5.01 24.83 -39.76
CA ALA A 12 -5.63 26.15 -39.85
C ALA A 12 -6.98 26.21 -39.09
N GLY A 13 -7.78 25.15 -39.16
CA GLY A 13 -9.03 25.03 -38.40
C GLY A 13 -8.81 25.00 -36.90
N LEU A 14 -7.80 24.25 -36.41
CA LEU A 14 -7.44 24.20 -35.00
C LEU A 14 -6.94 25.55 -34.48
N ALA A 15 -6.07 26.23 -35.24
CA ALA A 15 -5.60 27.56 -34.87
C ALA A 15 -6.76 28.56 -34.75
N GLY A 16 -7.69 28.55 -35.71
CA GLY A 16 -8.89 29.39 -35.67
C GLY A 16 -9.78 29.10 -34.46
N ALA A 17 -9.99 27.83 -34.12
CA ALA A 17 -10.78 27.43 -32.94
C ALA A 17 -10.12 27.90 -31.62
N PHE A 18 -8.79 27.75 -31.49
CA PHE A 18 -8.05 28.22 -30.31
C PHE A 18 -8.08 29.74 -30.18
N THR A 19 -7.92 30.49 -31.27
CA THR A 19 -8.01 31.95 -31.25
C THR A 19 -9.41 32.42 -30.87
N ALA A 20 -10.46 31.80 -31.42
CA ALA A 20 -11.84 32.11 -31.05
C ALA A 20 -12.12 31.83 -29.57
N ALA A 21 -11.65 30.69 -29.06
CA ALA A 21 -11.79 30.35 -27.65
C ALA A 21 -11.04 31.33 -26.73
N TYR A 22 -9.81 31.72 -27.08
CA TYR A 22 -9.01 32.69 -26.33
C TYR A 22 -9.67 34.08 -26.28
N VAL A 23 -10.16 34.58 -27.41
CA VAL A 23 -10.86 35.88 -27.48
C VAL A 23 -12.17 35.84 -26.70
N THR A 24 -12.91 34.73 -26.77
CA THR A 24 -14.16 34.58 -26.02
C THR A 24 -13.89 34.52 -24.51
N ALA A 25 -12.84 33.80 -24.09
CA ALA A 25 -12.43 33.77 -22.69
C ALA A 25 -12.00 35.16 -22.20
N ALA A 26 -11.22 35.89 -22.98
CA ALA A 26 -10.80 37.27 -22.65
C ALA A 26 -11.98 38.26 -22.56
N ALA A 27 -13.08 38.02 -23.27
CA ALA A 27 -14.28 38.86 -23.24
C ALA A 27 -15.25 38.53 -22.10
N VAL A 28 -15.19 37.32 -21.54
CA VAL A 28 -16.15 36.81 -20.54
C VAL A 28 -15.54 36.77 -19.12
N VAL A 29 -14.22 36.75 -19.00
CA VAL A 29 -13.53 36.73 -17.70
C VAL A 29 -13.42 38.17 -17.14
N PRO A 30 -13.98 38.48 -15.97
CA PRO A 30 -13.82 39.79 -15.33
C PRO A 30 -12.38 40.03 -14.84
N ASP A 31 -11.90 41.27 -14.94
CA ASP A 31 -10.55 41.72 -14.54
C ASP A 31 -10.19 41.56 -13.04
N THR A 32 -11.04 40.93 -12.23
CA THR A 32 -10.74 40.65 -10.81
C THR A 32 -10.06 39.31 -10.58
N ALA A 33 -9.79 38.52 -11.63
CA ALA A 33 -8.86 37.39 -11.57
C ALA A 33 -7.41 37.88 -11.73
N ALA A 34 -6.97 38.79 -10.85
CA ALA A 34 -5.61 39.30 -10.83
C ALA A 34 -4.74 38.48 -9.88
N THR A 35 -3.98 37.56 -10.48
CA THR A 35 -2.63 37.14 -10.09
C THR A 35 -1.85 38.25 -9.38
N SER A 36 -1.34 37.97 -8.18
CA SER A 36 -0.36 38.81 -7.50
C SER A 36 0.95 38.87 -8.31
N PRO A 37 1.48 40.06 -8.65
CA PRO A 37 2.76 40.18 -9.35
C PRO A 37 3.95 40.04 -8.39
N GLN A 38 4.90 39.16 -8.71
CA GLN A 38 6.28 39.29 -8.23
C GLN A 38 6.99 40.32 -9.12
N THR A 39 7.37 41.46 -8.53
CA THR A 39 8.21 42.47 -9.18
C THR A 39 9.60 42.44 -8.55
N GLN A 40 10.62 42.10 -9.34
CA GLN A 40 12.02 42.38 -9.01
C GLN A 40 12.31 43.86 -9.34
N THR A 41 12.75 44.64 -8.36
CA THR A 41 13.52 45.88 -8.59
C THR A 41 14.49 46.12 -7.44
N SER A 42 15.70 46.50 -7.82
CA SER A 42 16.86 46.87 -7.02
C SER A 42 16.80 48.29 -6.43
N ASP A 43 17.44 48.40 -5.26
CA ASP A 43 18.06 49.55 -4.57
C ASP A 43 17.28 50.57 -3.69
N ALA A 44 17.70 50.52 -2.42
CA ALA A 44 18.03 51.59 -1.45
C ALA A 44 16.95 52.32 -0.62
N ALA A 45 17.05 52.04 0.70
CA ALA A 45 16.84 52.90 1.89
C ALA A 45 15.44 53.48 2.19
N ALA A 46 14.78 52.91 3.20
CA ALA A 46 14.53 53.55 4.50
C ALA A 46 13.64 52.67 5.40
N ASP A 47 13.98 52.75 6.68
CA ASP A 47 13.44 52.13 7.89
C ASP A 47 11.90 52.06 7.98
N HIS A 48 11.33 50.93 8.46
CA HIS A 48 10.15 50.85 9.35
C HIS A 48 9.82 49.39 9.72
N SER A 49 9.92 49.09 11.01
CA SER A 49 9.67 47.81 11.68
C SER A 49 8.22 47.31 11.61
N ALA A 50 8.05 46.00 11.34
CA ALA A 50 6.88 45.19 11.69
C ALA A 50 7.31 43.70 11.86
N PRO A 51 6.63 42.89 12.68
CA PRO A 51 7.20 41.71 13.37
C PRO A 51 7.33 40.46 12.49
N PRO A 52 8.14 39.45 12.89
CA PRO A 52 8.35 38.25 12.08
C PRO A 52 7.10 37.39 12.13
N THR A 53 6.43 37.23 10.99
CA THR A 53 5.45 36.16 10.81
C THR A 53 6.20 34.88 10.49
N GLU A 54 5.91 33.87 11.30
CA GLU A 54 6.52 32.57 11.29
C GLU A 54 6.45 31.89 9.92
N GLN A 55 7.52 31.20 9.58
CA GLN A 55 7.68 30.40 8.39
C GLN A 55 6.49 29.44 8.27
N ALA A 56 5.71 29.60 7.20
CA ALA A 56 4.77 28.59 6.77
C ALA A 56 5.54 27.28 6.60
N SER A 57 5.29 26.34 7.51
CA SER A 57 5.81 24.98 7.43
C SER A 57 5.40 24.40 6.09
N SER A 58 6.39 24.07 5.26
CA SER A 58 6.20 23.27 4.07
C SER A 58 5.51 21.98 4.51
N ALA A 59 4.24 21.82 4.11
CA ALA A 59 3.60 20.51 4.15
C ALA A 59 4.49 19.58 3.32
N VAL A 60 5.17 18.66 4.00
CA VAL A 60 5.84 17.54 3.34
C VAL A 60 4.78 16.84 2.49
N PRO A 61 4.98 16.69 1.17
CA PRO A 61 4.06 15.89 0.38
C PRO A 61 4.05 14.49 0.98
N PHE A 62 2.86 14.00 1.35
CA PHE A 62 2.67 12.61 1.69
C PHE A 62 3.18 11.79 0.50
N ALA A 63 4.16 10.91 0.74
CA ALA A 63 4.57 9.95 -0.27
C ALA A 63 3.35 9.15 -0.72
N ASP A 64 3.27 8.82 -2.01
CA ASP A 64 2.17 8.00 -2.53
C ASP A 64 2.09 6.70 -1.73
N PRO A 65 0.88 6.25 -1.32
CA PRO A 65 0.74 5.00 -0.59
C PRO A 65 1.37 3.83 -1.37
N PRO A 66 2.13 2.95 -0.71
CA PRO A 66 2.78 1.83 -1.38
C PRO A 66 1.76 0.88 -2.01
N GLY A 67 2.19 0.08 -2.98
CA GLY A 67 1.35 -0.95 -3.60
C GLY A 67 0.33 -0.44 -4.61
N LEU A 68 0.44 0.81 -5.08
CA LEU A 68 -0.38 1.35 -6.16
C LEU A 68 0.33 1.41 -7.51
N SER A 69 1.65 1.22 -7.54
CA SER A 69 2.45 1.28 -8.77
C SER A 69 2.89 -0.10 -9.24
N LEU A 70 2.98 -0.28 -10.56
CA LEU A 70 3.63 -1.43 -11.18
C LEU A 70 5.15 -1.31 -11.24
N ALA A 71 5.68 -0.11 -10.98
CA ALA A 71 7.11 0.19 -10.99
C ALA A 71 7.49 1.22 -9.92
N GLU A 72 8.64 1.03 -9.29
CA GLU A 72 9.18 1.90 -8.24
C GLU A 72 10.70 1.77 -8.27
N ASP A 73 11.43 2.87 -8.15
CA ASP A 73 12.90 2.91 -8.16
C ASP A 73 13.56 2.17 -9.35
N GLY A 74 12.88 2.13 -10.49
CA GLY A 74 13.32 1.42 -11.70
C GLY A 74 13.01 -0.08 -11.71
N TYR A 75 12.54 -0.65 -10.61
CA TYR A 75 12.01 -2.00 -10.57
C TYR A 75 10.63 -2.06 -11.20
N VAL A 76 10.30 -3.16 -11.88
CA VAL A 76 9.01 -3.34 -12.56
C VAL A 76 8.46 -4.74 -12.34
N LEU A 77 7.20 -4.84 -11.92
CA LEU A 77 6.49 -6.11 -11.92
C LEU A 77 6.01 -6.43 -13.35
N SER A 78 6.51 -7.52 -13.92
CA SER A 78 6.11 -7.95 -15.26
C SER A 78 4.65 -8.44 -15.30
N PRO A 79 4.04 -8.60 -16.49
CA PRO A 79 2.68 -9.11 -16.59
C PRO A 79 2.53 -10.47 -15.88
N VAL A 80 1.55 -10.55 -14.98
CA VAL A 80 1.22 -11.79 -14.28
C VAL A 80 0.50 -12.74 -15.26
N ARG A 81 1.07 -13.92 -15.46
CA ARG A 81 0.43 -15.03 -16.19
C ARG A 81 -0.23 -15.95 -15.18
N ALA A 82 -1.49 -16.30 -15.40
CA ALA A 82 -2.27 -17.20 -14.57
C ALA A 82 -3.42 -17.80 -15.39
N PRO A 83 -4.14 -18.82 -14.90
CA PRO A 83 -5.40 -19.26 -15.50
C PRO A 83 -6.36 -18.08 -15.72
N SER A 84 -7.19 -18.12 -16.76
CA SER A 84 -8.06 -17.00 -17.12
C SER A 84 -9.48 -17.11 -16.57
N ALA A 85 -9.85 -18.23 -15.96
CA ALA A 85 -11.19 -18.48 -15.44
C ALA A 85 -11.14 -19.20 -14.07
N PRO A 86 -12.23 -19.17 -13.29
CA PRO A 86 -12.35 -19.89 -12.03
C PRO A 86 -12.25 -21.41 -12.20
N ASN A 87 -11.75 -22.08 -11.16
CA ASN A 87 -11.61 -23.54 -11.06
C ASN A 87 -10.62 -24.20 -12.04
N ASP A 88 -10.08 -23.45 -13.00
CA ASP A 88 -8.98 -23.90 -13.84
C ASP A 88 -7.69 -24.00 -13.00
N ARG A 89 -7.11 -25.20 -12.97
CA ARG A 89 -5.82 -25.44 -12.34
C ARG A 89 -4.71 -25.00 -13.28
N GLY A 90 -3.75 -24.26 -12.76
CA GLY A 90 -2.54 -23.92 -13.50
C GLY A 90 -1.48 -23.33 -12.60
N THR A 91 -0.66 -22.45 -13.18
CA THR A 91 0.45 -21.79 -12.51
C THR A 91 0.26 -20.29 -12.63
N MET A 92 0.40 -19.58 -11.52
CA MET A 92 0.63 -18.13 -11.54
C MET A 92 2.14 -17.88 -11.63
N SER A 93 2.56 -17.03 -12.56
CA SER A 93 3.98 -16.70 -12.74
C SER A 93 4.20 -15.27 -13.20
N PHE A 94 5.32 -14.69 -12.76
CA PHE A 94 5.77 -13.34 -13.11
C PHE A 94 7.28 -13.22 -12.86
N THR A 95 7.85 -12.07 -13.21
CA THR A 95 9.22 -11.67 -12.88
C THR A 95 9.20 -10.27 -12.27
N ILE A 96 10.20 -9.96 -11.45
CA ILE A 96 10.52 -8.58 -11.09
C ILE A 96 11.72 -8.20 -11.95
N VAL A 97 11.58 -7.14 -12.75
CA VAL A 97 12.66 -6.58 -13.56
C VAL A 97 13.37 -5.54 -12.72
N ASP A 98 14.69 -5.58 -12.69
CA ASP A 98 15.55 -4.61 -12.00
C ASP A 98 15.72 -3.31 -12.84
N PRO A 99 16.35 -2.25 -12.28
CA PRO A 99 16.59 -1.01 -13.00
C PRO A 99 17.50 -1.15 -14.24
N GLY A 100 18.27 -2.24 -14.35
CA GLY A 100 19.08 -2.58 -15.51
C GLY A 100 18.29 -3.25 -16.64
N GLY A 101 17.01 -3.58 -16.42
CA GLY A 101 16.15 -4.23 -17.40
C GLY A 101 16.27 -5.75 -17.41
N THR A 102 16.95 -6.35 -16.43
CA THR A 102 17.08 -7.81 -16.28
C THR A 102 16.20 -8.35 -15.17
N PRO A 103 15.84 -9.65 -15.15
CA PRO A 103 15.15 -10.23 -14.01
C PRO A 103 16.01 -10.11 -12.74
N LEU A 104 15.44 -9.55 -11.67
CA LEU A 104 16.06 -9.52 -10.35
C LEU A 104 16.17 -10.95 -9.81
N LEU A 105 17.37 -11.35 -9.40
CA LEU A 105 17.67 -12.67 -8.86
C LEU A 105 18.04 -12.65 -7.38
N ASP A 106 18.63 -11.54 -6.91
CA ASP A 106 19.14 -11.42 -5.54
C ASP A 106 18.13 -10.68 -4.66
N TYR A 107 17.48 -11.43 -3.76
CA TYR A 107 16.48 -10.94 -2.82
C TYR A 107 16.95 -11.16 -1.39
N ALA A 108 16.74 -10.16 -0.53
CA ALA A 108 16.85 -10.33 0.92
C ALA A 108 15.74 -11.26 1.43
N THR A 109 16.02 -12.02 2.48
CA THR A 109 15.00 -12.79 3.19
C THR A 109 14.43 -11.95 4.33
N VAL A 110 13.14 -11.64 4.24
CA VAL A 110 12.39 -10.87 5.25
C VAL A 110 11.19 -11.73 5.65
N HIS A 111 10.93 -11.87 6.95
CA HIS A 111 9.84 -12.74 7.44
C HIS A 111 9.92 -14.19 6.88
N ASP A 112 11.12 -14.78 6.91
CA ASP A 112 11.47 -16.11 6.39
C ASP A 112 11.25 -16.33 4.88
N LYS A 113 10.95 -15.28 4.10
CA LYS A 113 10.68 -15.38 2.66
C LYS A 113 11.39 -14.28 1.89
N GLN A 114 11.65 -14.56 0.62
CA GLN A 114 12.23 -13.59 -0.31
C GLN A 114 11.16 -12.73 -0.99
N LEU A 115 9.93 -13.24 -1.06
CA LEU A 115 8.80 -12.56 -1.66
C LEU A 115 7.50 -12.99 -0.99
N HIS A 116 6.68 -12.00 -0.64
CA HIS A 116 5.29 -12.20 -0.26
C HIS A 116 4.40 -11.80 -1.43
N LEU A 117 3.52 -12.70 -1.85
CA LEU A 117 2.55 -12.46 -2.90
C LEU A 117 1.16 -12.34 -2.27
N ILE A 118 0.59 -11.14 -2.32
CA ILE A 118 -0.78 -10.90 -1.89
C ILE A 118 -1.66 -10.83 -3.12
N VAL A 119 -2.76 -11.57 -3.12
CA VAL A 119 -3.76 -11.54 -4.18
C VAL A 119 -5.12 -11.29 -3.57
N VAL A 120 -5.85 -10.30 -4.07
CA VAL A 120 -7.18 -9.96 -3.56
C VAL A 120 -8.05 -9.41 -4.67
N ARG A 121 -9.35 -9.70 -4.64
CA ARG A 121 -10.30 -9.15 -5.61
C ARG A 121 -10.56 -7.67 -5.31
N SER A 122 -10.94 -6.88 -6.31
CA SER A 122 -11.17 -5.44 -6.19
C SER A 122 -12.23 -5.04 -5.15
N ASP A 123 -13.09 -5.98 -4.74
CA ASP A 123 -14.09 -5.80 -3.68
C ASP A 123 -13.63 -6.30 -2.30
N GLY A 124 -12.36 -6.68 -2.16
CA GLY A 124 -11.79 -7.22 -0.91
C GLY A 124 -11.98 -8.71 -0.71
N GLN A 125 -12.69 -9.40 -1.60
CA GLN A 125 -12.94 -10.83 -1.44
C GLN A 125 -11.78 -11.67 -1.98
N HIS A 126 -11.76 -12.94 -1.60
CA HIS A 126 -10.82 -13.94 -2.12
C HIS A 126 -9.35 -13.54 -1.93
N PHE A 127 -9.02 -13.04 -0.74
CA PHE A 127 -7.66 -12.80 -0.31
C PHE A 127 -6.85 -14.10 -0.29
N ALA A 128 -5.59 -14.00 -0.68
CA ALA A 128 -4.59 -15.03 -0.50
C ALA A 128 -3.22 -14.38 -0.24
N HIS A 129 -2.49 -14.93 0.72
CA HIS A 129 -1.09 -14.58 0.99
C HIS A 129 -0.24 -15.83 0.76
N VAL A 130 0.52 -15.84 -0.33
CA VAL A 130 1.31 -17.00 -0.76
C VAL A 130 2.76 -16.61 -1.02
N HIS A 131 3.60 -17.63 -1.15
CA HIS A 131 5.05 -17.47 -1.29
C HIS A 131 5.49 -18.28 -2.52
N PRO A 132 5.51 -17.66 -3.71
CA PRO A 132 5.96 -18.35 -4.92
C PRO A 132 7.44 -18.72 -4.80
N ARG A 133 7.89 -19.63 -5.66
CA ARG A 133 9.29 -20.06 -5.73
C ARG A 133 9.98 -19.34 -6.88
N LEU A 134 11.19 -18.85 -6.61
CA LEU A 134 12.09 -18.30 -7.62
C LEU A 134 12.79 -19.43 -8.38
N ASP A 135 12.73 -19.38 -9.70
CA ASP A 135 13.67 -20.07 -10.57
C ASP A 135 14.88 -19.16 -10.81
N ALA A 136 15.99 -19.45 -10.14
CA ALA A 136 17.21 -18.65 -10.21
C ALA A 136 17.87 -18.64 -11.61
N ALA A 137 17.53 -19.57 -12.50
CA ALA A 137 18.06 -19.58 -13.87
C ALA A 137 17.32 -18.59 -14.79
N THR A 138 16.06 -18.29 -14.50
CA THR A 138 15.20 -17.45 -15.35
C THR A 138 14.74 -16.16 -14.68
N GLY A 139 14.82 -16.08 -13.35
CA GLY A 139 14.23 -15.02 -12.53
C GLY A 139 12.70 -15.09 -12.42
N THR A 140 12.11 -16.22 -12.82
CA THR A 140 10.65 -16.41 -12.76
C THR A 140 10.21 -16.83 -11.37
N TRP A 141 9.27 -16.08 -10.80
CA TRP A 141 8.50 -16.50 -9.63
C TRP A 141 7.30 -17.32 -10.09
N SER A 142 7.04 -18.45 -9.43
CA SER A 142 5.87 -19.27 -9.75
C SER A 142 5.24 -19.98 -8.55
N THR A 143 3.93 -20.19 -8.61
CA THR A 143 3.16 -20.99 -7.65
C THR A 143 2.00 -21.70 -8.35
N PRO A 144 1.62 -22.93 -7.96
CA PRO A 144 0.33 -23.50 -8.35
C PRO A 144 -0.81 -22.54 -7.98
N TRP A 145 -1.76 -22.37 -8.88
CA TRP A 145 -2.84 -21.40 -8.72
C TRP A 145 -4.16 -21.88 -9.28
N THR A 146 -5.24 -21.47 -8.64
CA THR A 146 -6.62 -21.66 -9.08
C THR A 146 -7.44 -20.48 -8.56
N TRP A 147 -8.19 -19.82 -9.44
CA TRP A 147 -9.09 -18.76 -9.03
C TRP A 147 -10.37 -19.36 -8.47
N ASN A 148 -10.80 -18.90 -7.29
CA ASN A 148 -12.06 -19.35 -6.69
C ASN A 148 -13.29 -18.64 -7.28
N ALA A 149 -13.10 -17.45 -7.86
CA ALA A 149 -14.17 -16.66 -8.46
C ALA A 149 -13.65 -15.77 -9.57
N ALA A 150 -14.56 -15.28 -10.42
CA ALA A 150 -14.25 -14.31 -11.45
C ALA A 150 -14.18 -12.89 -10.86
N GLY A 151 -13.61 -11.97 -11.64
CA GLY A 151 -13.49 -10.56 -11.29
C GLY A 151 -12.11 -9.97 -11.58
N THR A 152 -11.94 -8.73 -11.15
CA THR A 152 -10.67 -8.02 -11.20
C THR A 152 -9.90 -8.27 -9.92
N TYR A 153 -8.69 -8.80 -10.03
CA TYR A 153 -7.80 -9.06 -8.91
C TYR A 153 -6.61 -8.12 -8.94
N ARG A 154 -6.16 -7.70 -7.77
CA ARG A 154 -4.86 -7.05 -7.61
C ARG A 154 -3.88 -8.03 -7.01
N VAL A 155 -2.69 -8.07 -7.58
CA VAL A 155 -1.56 -8.90 -7.17
C VAL A 155 -0.45 -7.97 -6.71
N PHE A 156 -0.01 -8.11 -5.47
CA PHE A 156 1.10 -7.36 -4.88
C PHE A 156 2.29 -8.28 -4.71
N ALA A 157 3.44 -7.86 -5.24
CA ALA A 157 4.72 -8.45 -4.96
C ALA A 157 5.43 -7.56 -3.93
N ASP A 158 5.53 -8.06 -2.71
CA ASP A 158 6.24 -7.40 -1.61
C ASP A 158 7.59 -8.09 -1.39
N PHE A 159 8.68 -7.35 -1.60
CA PHE A 159 10.03 -7.89 -1.64
C PHE A 159 11.08 -6.84 -1.26
N GLN A 160 12.31 -7.29 -1.04
CA GLN A 160 13.46 -6.41 -0.83
C GLN A 160 14.64 -6.93 -1.65
N PRO A 161 15.22 -6.12 -2.56
CA PRO A 161 16.47 -6.48 -3.23
C PRO A 161 17.58 -6.76 -2.22
N ALA A 162 18.44 -7.74 -2.48
CA ALA A 162 19.61 -7.94 -1.65
C ALA A 162 20.56 -6.73 -1.75
N GLY A 163 21.23 -6.37 -0.66
CA GLY A 163 22.17 -5.24 -0.63
C GLY A 163 22.02 -4.39 0.61
N ALA A 164 23.13 -3.79 1.05
CA ALA A 164 23.10 -2.86 2.17
C ALA A 164 22.33 -1.59 1.77
N GLY A 165 21.30 -1.24 2.56
CA GLY A 165 20.49 -0.05 2.33
C GLY A 165 19.39 -0.17 1.27
N SER A 166 19.18 -1.35 0.68
CA SER A 166 18.02 -1.60 -0.20
C SER A 166 16.71 -1.45 0.57
N ALA A 167 15.80 -0.63 0.08
CA ALA A 167 14.47 -0.48 0.66
C ALA A 167 13.56 -1.66 0.32
N LYS A 168 12.56 -1.90 1.18
CA LYS A 168 11.45 -2.80 0.90
C LYS A 168 10.53 -2.13 -0.13
N LEU A 169 10.09 -2.89 -1.14
CA LEU A 169 9.28 -2.41 -2.25
C LEU A 169 8.00 -3.24 -2.37
N THR A 170 6.90 -2.60 -2.75
CA THR A 170 5.63 -3.28 -3.01
C THR A 170 5.09 -2.85 -4.37
N LEU A 171 5.24 -3.73 -5.37
CA LEU A 171 4.77 -3.51 -6.73
C LEU A 171 3.46 -4.24 -6.97
N THR A 172 2.60 -3.68 -7.84
CA THR A 172 1.29 -4.26 -8.10
C THR A 172 0.94 -4.43 -9.58
N ARG A 173 0.12 -5.43 -9.87
CA ARG A 173 -0.52 -5.65 -11.17
C ARG A 173 -1.98 -6.04 -10.98
N THR A 174 -2.81 -5.59 -11.92
CA THR A 174 -4.19 -6.05 -12.04
C THR A 174 -4.29 -7.25 -12.97
N VAL A 175 -5.04 -8.27 -12.56
CA VAL A 175 -5.34 -9.48 -13.34
C VAL A 175 -6.85 -9.59 -13.54
N GLN A 176 -7.27 -9.93 -14.75
CA GLN A 176 -8.67 -10.14 -15.09
C GLN A 176 -8.98 -11.63 -15.15
N VAL A 177 -9.98 -12.06 -14.40
CA VAL A 177 -10.46 -13.44 -14.38
C VAL A 177 -11.87 -13.46 -14.97
N ALA A 178 -12.03 -14.11 -16.11
CA ALA A 178 -13.26 -14.18 -16.87
C ALA A 178 -14.33 -15.01 -16.14
N GLY A 179 -15.58 -14.57 -16.22
CA GLY A 179 -16.73 -15.28 -15.65
C GLY A 179 -17.74 -14.33 -15.03
N ALA A 180 -18.75 -14.89 -14.37
CA ALA A 180 -19.77 -14.11 -13.69
C ALA A 180 -19.19 -13.42 -12.45
N PHE A 181 -19.32 -12.10 -12.38
CA PHE A 181 -18.88 -11.29 -11.26
C PHE A 181 -20.09 -10.71 -10.52
N VAL A 182 -20.18 -11.02 -9.23
CA VAL A 182 -21.14 -10.43 -8.29
C VAL A 182 -20.31 -9.74 -7.20
N PRO A 183 -20.27 -8.39 -7.15
CA PRO A 183 -19.54 -7.66 -6.12
C PRO A 183 -20.08 -7.99 -4.72
N ALA A 184 -19.19 -8.16 -3.75
CA ALA A 184 -19.53 -8.35 -2.34
C ALA A 184 -18.69 -7.39 -1.47
N VAL A 185 -18.90 -6.10 -1.68
CA VAL A 185 -18.22 -5.02 -0.95
C VAL A 185 -18.68 -4.99 0.51
N ALA A 186 -17.73 -4.86 1.43
CA ALA A 186 -18.02 -4.80 2.85
C ALA A 186 -18.76 -3.50 3.21
N SER A 187 -20.01 -3.63 3.65
CA SER A 187 -20.84 -2.44 3.98
C SER A 187 -20.68 -1.97 5.43
N ALA A 188 -20.35 -2.87 6.36
CA ALA A 188 -20.25 -2.58 7.79
C ALA A 188 -18.86 -2.90 8.35
N THR A 189 -18.45 -2.14 9.36
CA THR A 189 -17.30 -2.46 10.20
C THR A 189 -17.46 -3.85 10.81
N ARG A 190 -16.37 -4.61 10.83
CA ARG A 190 -16.31 -5.96 11.39
C ARG A 190 -14.95 -6.15 12.05
N THR A 191 -14.95 -6.21 13.37
CA THR A 191 -13.75 -6.43 14.19
C THR A 191 -13.68 -7.84 14.76
N VAL A 192 -14.65 -8.70 14.46
CA VAL A 192 -14.65 -10.11 14.85
C VAL A 192 -14.88 -10.97 13.62
N ASP A 193 -14.06 -12.00 13.47
CA ASP A 193 -14.24 -13.02 12.43
C ASP A 193 -14.27 -14.42 13.04
N GLU A 194 -15.07 -15.29 12.42
CA GLU A 194 -15.15 -16.71 12.76
C GLU A 194 -14.66 -17.55 11.59
N ILE A 195 -13.54 -18.25 11.78
CA ILE A 195 -12.89 -19.01 10.73
C ILE A 195 -12.39 -20.34 11.28
N ALA A 196 -12.78 -21.44 10.62
CA ALA A 196 -12.35 -22.81 10.96
C ALA A 196 -12.54 -23.18 12.45
N GLY A 197 -13.57 -22.64 13.10
CA GLY A 197 -13.87 -22.85 14.53
C GLY A 197 -13.09 -21.95 15.50
N TYR A 198 -12.30 -21.00 14.99
CA TYR A 198 -11.67 -19.95 15.78
C TYR A 198 -12.49 -18.66 15.71
N THR A 199 -12.60 -17.96 16.84
CA THR A 199 -13.07 -16.58 16.89
C THR A 199 -11.86 -15.66 17.07
N VAL A 200 -11.66 -14.77 16.12
CA VAL A 200 -10.58 -13.78 16.17
C VAL A 200 -11.18 -12.40 16.34
N LYS A 201 -10.77 -11.70 17.40
CA LYS A 201 -11.19 -10.32 17.70
C LYS A 201 -10.04 -9.37 17.47
N LEU A 202 -10.27 -8.32 16.70
CA LEU A 202 -9.34 -7.22 16.48
C LEU A 202 -9.73 -6.03 17.36
N ASP A 203 -8.84 -5.66 18.28
CA ASP A 203 -8.94 -4.49 19.12
C ASP A 203 -8.00 -3.38 18.62
N GLY A 204 -8.37 -2.13 18.88
CA GLY A 204 -7.65 -0.94 18.41
C GLY A 204 -8.47 -0.11 17.42
N ALA A 205 -8.00 1.10 17.17
CA ALA A 205 -8.62 2.04 16.23
C ALA A 205 -7.54 2.65 15.33
N LEU A 206 -7.89 2.92 14.07
CA LEU A 206 -7.01 3.59 13.13
C LEU A 206 -7.36 5.08 13.07
N THR A 207 -6.33 5.91 12.96
CA THR A 207 -6.42 7.35 12.70
C THR A 207 -5.44 7.68 11.60
N ALA A 208 -5.85 8.52 10.66
CA ALA A 208 -5.00 8.93 9.56
C ALA A 208 -3.73 9.64 10.06
N GLY A 209 -2.57 9.20 9.58
CA GLY A 209 -1.26 9.76 9.87
C GLY A 209 -0.66 9.36 11.22
N VAL A 210 -1.37 8.59 12.06
CA VAL A 210 -0.91 8.20 13.40
C VAL A 210 -0.69 6.69 13.46
N SER A 211 0.46 6.28 14.01
CA SER A 211 0.74 4.87 14.30
C SER A 211 -0.04 4.45 15.54
N HIS A 212 -0.91 3.47 15.39
CA HIS A 212 -1.67 2.88 16.49
C HIS A 212 -1.41 1.38 16.58
N GLN A 213 -1.51 0.86 17.80
CA GLN A 213 -1.46 -0.57 18.03
C GLN A 213 -2.82 -1.21 17.74
N LEU A 214 -2.83 -2.22 16.87
CA LEU A 214 -3.92 -3.17 16.67
C LEU A 214 -3.57 -4.48 17.36
N THR A 215 -4.52 -5.11 18.05
CA THR A 215 -4.29 -6.38 18.75
C THR A 215 -5.32 -7.41 18.31
N ALA A 216 -4.86 -8.50 17.70
CA ALA A 216 -5.70 -9.62 17.34
C ALA A 216 -5.65 -10.70 18.43
N THR A 217 -6.81 -11.05 19.00
CA THR A 217 -6.94 -12.10 20.02
C THR A 217 -7.64 -13.32 19.43
N VAL A 218 -7.00 -14.48 19.50
CA VAL A 218 -7.50 -15.76 18.97
C VAL A 218 -8.07 -16.62 20.09
N THR A 219 -9.32 -17.04 19.93
CA THR A 219 -10.01 -17.95 20.85
C THR A 219 -10.66 -19.11 20.08
N ARG A 220 -10.92 -20.21 20.79
CA ARG A 220 -11.67 -21.36 20.28
C ARG A 220 -12.61 -21.84 21.37
N ASP A 221 -13.90 -21.96 21.08
CA ASP A 221 -14.94 -22.34 22.05
C ASP A 221 -14.90 -21.48 23.33
N GLY A 222 -14.64 -20.17 23.17
CA GLY A 222 -14.51 -19.21 24.27
C GLY A 222 -13.21 -19.32 25.09
N ARG A 223 -12.28 -20.21 24.73
CA ARG A 223 -10.99 -20.39 25.42
C ARG A 223 -9.85 -19.72 24.63
N PRO A 224 -8.91 -19.03 25.30
CA PRO A 224 -7.71 -18.48 24.67
C PRO A 224 -6.87 -19.56 23.96
N VAL A 225 -6.42 -19.28 22.73
CA VAL A 225 -5.47 -20.14 22.01
C VAL A 225 -4.05 -19.73 22.39
N MET A 226 -3.41 -20.53 23.25
CA MET A 226 -2.01 -20.32 23.70
C MET A 226 -0.98 -21.11 22.88
N THR A 227 -1.42 -21.66 21.75
CA THR A 227 -0.65 -22.57 20.90
C THR A 227 -0.44 -22.00 19.50
N LEU A 228 -0.45 -20.67 19.36
CA LEU A 228 -0.08 -20.03 18.10
C LEU A 228 1.34 -20.44 17.75
N GLN A 229 1.52 -20.99 16.55
CA GLN A 229 2.82 -21.40 16.05
C GLN A 229 3.48 -20.24 15.28
N PRO A 230 4.81 -20.16 15.28
CA PRO A 230 5.53 -19.25 14.41
C PRO A 230 5.18 -19.52 12.94
N TYR A 231 4.92 -18.45 12.21
CA TYR A 231 4.71 -18.45 10.77
C TYR A 231 5.33 -17.17 10.23
N LEU A 232 6.24 -17.26 9.25
CA LEU A 232 6.93 -16.11 8.64
C LEU A 232 7.65 -15.21 9.68
N GLY A 233 8.27 -15.82 10.69
CA GLY A 233 9.00 -15.09 11.73
C GLY A 233 8.14 -14.36 12.78
N ALA A 234 6.81 -14.52 12.79
CA ALA A 234 5.94 -13.99 13.84
C ALA A 234 4.83 -14.98 14.25
N TYR A 235 4.03 -14.63 15.25
CA TYR A 235 2.84 -15.42 15.63
C TYR A 235 1.58 -15.04 14.84
N GLY A 236 1.66 -13.99 14.02
CA GLY A 236 0.63 -13.60 13.08
C GLY A 236 1.14 -12.55 12.09
N HIS A 237 0.55 -12.52 10.90
CA HIS A 237 0.88 -11.57 9.82
C HIS A 237 -0.38 -10.83 9.40
N LEU A 238 -0.36 -9.50 9.51
CA LEU A 238 -1.49 -8.66 9.19
C LEU A 238 -1.22 -7.87 7.91
N VAL A 239 -2.03 -8.11 6.88
CA VAL A 239 -2.09 -7.28 5.68
C VAL A 239 -3.30 -6.37 5.79
N ALA A 240 -3.13 -5.10 5.46
CA ALA A 240 -4.21 -4.14 5.48
C ALA A 240 -4.22 -3.32 4.20
N LEU A 241 -5.40 -3.17 3.59
CA LEU A 241 -5.59 -2.56 2.27
C LEU A 241 -6.70 -1.53 2.34
N ARG A 242 -6.49 -0.34 1.77
CA ARG A 242 -7.55 0.67 1.66
C ARG A 242 -8.68 0.19 0.75
N GLU A 243 -9.92 0.38 1.15
CA GLU A 243 -11.06 0.04 0.29
C GLU A 243 -11.05 0.86 -1.00
N GLY A 244 -11.47 0.23 -2.11
CA GLY A 244 -11.53 0.85 -3.43
C GLY A 244 -10.24 0.64 -4.20
N ASP A 245 -9.20 1.39 -3.85
CA ASP A 245 -7.93 1.31 -4.59
C ASP A 245 -6.94 0.28 -4.06
N LEU A 246 -7.22 -0.38 -2.92
CA LEU A 246 -6.37 -1.41 -2.32
C LEU A 246 -4.94 -0.93 -2.05
N ALA A 247 -4.76 0.36 -1.76
CA ALA A 247 -3.47 0.90 -1.31
C ALA A 247 -2.97 0.11 -0.09
N TYR A 248 -1.69 -0.25 -0.11
CA TYR A 248 -1.11 -1.08 0.94
C TYR A 248 -0.86 -0.24 2.20
N LEU A 249 -1.26 -0.78 3.36
CA LEU A 249 -1.03 -0.16 4.66
C LEU A 249 0.32 -0.61 5.22
N HIS A 250 1.03 0.31 5.87
CA HIS A 250 2.23 -0.03 6.63
C HIS A 250 1.82 -0.72 7.95
N VAL A 251 2.22 -1.98 8.11
CA VAL A 251 1.97 -2.78 9.32
C VAL A 251 3.25 -3.48 9.76
N HIS A 252 3.52 -3.46 11.06
CA HIS A 252 4.62 -4.19 11.68
C HIS A 252 4.11 -5.08 12.81
N PRO A 253 4.51 -6.36 12.88
CA PRO A 253 4.26 -7.16 14.07
C PRO A 253 5.04 -6.56 15.26
N GLU A 254 4.42 -6.59 16.42
CA GLU A 254 5.03 -6.19 17.69
C GLU A 254 5.21 -7.39 18.62
N GLY A 255 6.16 -7.25 19.55
CA GLY A 255 6.46 -8.27 20.55
C GLY A 255 7.78 -8.99 20.28
N ALA A 256 8.10 -9.96 21.14
CA ALA A 256 9.31 -10.76 21.01
C ALA A 256 9.23 -11.67 19.78
N GLU A 257 10.34 -11.77 19.04
CA GLU A 257 10.46 -12.75 17.97
C GLU A 257 10.20 -14.16 18.50
N PRO A 258 9.51 -15.01 17.73
CA PRO A 258 9.28 -16.38 18.14
C PRO A 258 10.58 -17.16 18.29
N VAL A 259 10.69 -17.93 19.37
CA VAL A 259 11.78 -18.91 19.52
C VAL A 259 11.43 -20.21 18.79
N PRO A 260 12.41 -20.91 18.18
CA PRO A 260 12.14 -22.18 17.50
C PRO A 260 11.43 -23.19 18.42
N GLY A 261 10.29 -23.71 17.98
CA GLY A 261 9.47 -24.65 18.75
C GLY A 261 8.64 -24.02 19.87
N GLY A 262 8.74 -22.71 20.08
CA GLY A 262 7.88 -21.96 21.01
C GLY A 262 6.46 -21.79 20.48
N THR A 263 5.53 -21.53 21.39
CA THR A 263 4.17 -21.11 21.06
C THR A 263 3.87 -19.75 21.69
N GLY A 264 3.00 -19.00 21.05
CA GLY A 264 2.51 -17.69 21.51
C GLY A 264 1.00 -17.66 21.70
N GLY A 265 0.49 -16.45 21.87
CA GLY A 265 -0.94 -16.18 22.01
C GLY A 265 -1.37 -15.81 23.44
N PRO A 266 -2.67 -15.50 23.61
CA PRO A 266 -3.71 -15.54 22.58
C PRO A 266 -3.73 -14.28 21.72
N ALA A 267 -2.98 -13.25 22.10
CA ALA A 267 -2.93 -11.96 21.45
C ALA A 267 -1.67 -11.80 20.59
N VAL A 268 -1.82 -11.18 19.43
CA VAL A 268 -0.73 -10.72 18.56
C VAL A 268 -0.96 -9.25 18.27
N SER A 269 0.06 -8.43 18.54
CA SER A 269 -0.01 -6.98 18.38
C SER A 269 0.69 -6.53 17.10
N PHE A 270 0.21 -5.42 16.54
CA PHE A 270 0.74 -4.82 15.33
C PHE A 270 0.73 -3.30 15.46
N ALA A 271 1.82 -2.63 15.09
CA ALA A 271 1.81 -1.19 14.82
C ALA A 271 1.28 -0.97 13.40
N ALA A 272 0.28 -0.11 13.24
CA ALA A 272 -0.33 0.20 11.95
C ALA A 272 -0.56 1.70 11.79
N THR A 273 -0.21 2.23 10.62
CA THR A 273 -0.42 3.65 10.27
C THR A 273 -1.28 3.76 9.02
N ALA A 274 -2.47 4.33 9.14
CA ALA A 274 -3.34 4.68 8.02
C ALA A 274 -2.85 5.94 7.30
N PRO A 275 -2.49 5.90 6.01
CA PRO A 275 -2.08 7.09 5.29
C PRO A 275 -3.20 8.13 5.21
N THR A 276 -4.45 7.67 5.08
CA THR A 276 -5.63 8.52 4.97
C THR A 276 -6.76 8.01 5.85
N ALA A 277 -7.72 8.89 6.14
CA ALA A 277 -9.01 8.46 6.67
C ALA A 277 -9.73 7.59 5.63
N GLY A 278 -10.65 6.75 6.08
CA GLY A 278 -11.45 5.88 5.21
C GLY A 278 -11.45 4.42 5.67
N ARG A 279 -12.04 3.55 4.85
CA ARG A 279 -12.20 2.14 5.16
C ARG A 279 -10.97 1.33 4.77
N TYR A 280 -10.63 0.35 5.60
CA TYR A 280 -9.55 -0.59 5.39
C TYR A 280 -10.03 -2.03 5.59
N LEU A 281 -9.53 -2.90 4.72
CA LEU A 281 -9.77 -4.33 4.69
C LEU A 281 -8.51 -5.03 5.23
N LEU A 282 -8.65 -5.77 6.31
CA LEU A 282 -7.55 -6.36 7.06
C LEU A 282 -7.62 -7.88 6.98
N TYR A 283 -6.47 -8.53 6.83
CA TYR A 283 -6.36 -9.99 6.73
C TYR A 283 -5.23 -10.45 7.64
N LEU A 284 -5.57 -11.22 8.66
CA LEU A 284 -4.63 -11.79 9.63
C LEU A 284 -4.40 -13.26 9.31
N ASP A 285 -3.20 -13.59 8.90
CA ASP A 285 -2.71 -14.96 8.89
C ASP A 285 -2.20 -15.34 10.28
N PHE A 286 -2.66 -16.48 10.80
CA PHE A 286 -2.17 -17.09 12.03
C PHE A 286 -2.09 -18.61 11.87
N LYS A 287 -1.17 -19.26 12.58
CA LYS A 287 -0.91 -20.70 12.44
C LYS A 287 -1.23 -21.46 13.72
N VAL A 288 -2.06 -22.49 13.61
CA VAL A 288 -2.41 -23.41 14.71
C VAL A 288 -2.50 -24.82 14.14
N GLN A 289 -1.95 -25.82 14.85
CA GLN A 289 -1.97 -27.23 14.42
C GLN A 289 -1.47 -27.44 12.99
N ASP A 290 -0.35 -26.79 12.66
CA ASP A 290 0.30 -26.80 11.36
C ASP A 290 -0.51 -26.29 10.18
N THR A 291 -1.63 -25.64 10.46
CA THR A 291 -2.52 -25.03 9.47
C THR A 291 -2.50 -23.52 9.60
N VAL A 292 -2.31 -22.82 8.48
CA VAL A 292 -2.47 -21.36 8.41
C VAL A 292 -3.95 -21.05 8.19
N HIS A 293 -4.46 -20.11 8.95
CA HIS A 293 -5.81 -19.60 8.86
C HIS A 293 -5.75 -18.09 8.61
N THR A 294 -6.67 -17.58 7.81
CA THR A 294 -6.80 -16.15 7.54
C THR A 294 -8.11 -15.63 8.12
N ALA A 295 -8.04 -14.78 9.13
CA ALA A 295 -9.17 -14.00 9.61
C ALA A 295 -9.23 -12.66 8.87
N SER A 296 -10.43 -12.10 8.70
CA SER A 296 -10.67 -10.91 7.90
C SER A 296 -11.49 -9.87 8.65
N PHE A 297 -11.11 -8.60 8.54
CA PHE A 297 -11.72 -7.49 9.27
C PHE A 297 -11.99 -6.31 8.34
N VAL A 298 -12.92 -5.46 8.76
CA VAL A 298 -13.29 -4.22 8.08
C VAL A 298 -13.27 -3.15 9.14
N VAL A 299 -12.35 -2.19 9.04
CA VAL A 299 -12.18 -1.11 10.01
C VAL A 299 -12.16 0.22 9.31
N ASP A 300 -12.62 1.26 10.00
CA ASP A 300 -12.58 2.62 9.48
C ASP A 300 -11.48 3.40 10.22
N ALA A 301 -10.65 4.12 9.47
CA ALA A 301 -9.69 5.06 10.01
C ALA A 301 -10.33 6.45 10.10
N ALA A 302 -10.30 7.04 11.30
CA ALA A 302 -10.78 8.39 11.51
C ALA A 302 -9.84 9.43 10.86
N PRO A 303 -10.34 10.64 10.51
CA PRO A 303 -9.48 11.77 10.19
C PRO A 303 -8.51 12.07 11.33
N GLY A 304 -7.24 12.31 10.99
CA GLY A 304 -6.26 12.82 11.95
C GLY A 304 -6.65 14.23 12.39
N GLY A 305 -6.54 14.53 13.68
CA GLY A 305 -6.71 15.88 14.17
C GLY A 305 -5.52 16.74 13.76
N THR A 306 -5.75 17.94 13.22
CA THR A 306 -4.70 18.94 12.91
C THR A 306 -4.03 19.54 14.16
N ASN A 307 -4.17 18.91 15.33
CA ASN A 307 -3.84 19.49 16.63
C ASN A 307 -3.18 18.51 17.61
N GLU A 308 -2.77 17.32 17.17
CA GLU A 308 -1.98 16.44 18.03
C GLU A 308 -0.49 16.85 17.91
N PRO A 309 0.17 17.24 19.02
CA PRO A 309 1.58 17.63 18.98
C PRO A 309 2.40 16.47 18.44
N ALA A 310 3.30 16.75 17.50
CA ALA A 310 4.30 15.78 17.08
C ALA A 310 5.02 15.22 18.32
N PRO A 311 5.23 13.90 18.43
CA PRO A 311 5.98 13.34 19.55
C PRO A 311 7.38 13.97 19.54
N GLU A 312 7.76 14.58 20.67
CA GLU A 312 9.09 15.18 20.79
C GLU A 312 10.16 14.10 20.59
N PRO A 313 11.22 14.37 19.80
CA PRO A 313 12.38 13.50 19.77
C PRO A 313 12.96 13.42 21.18
N SER A 314 13.16 12.19 21.67
CA SER A 314 13.81 11.91 22.95
C SER A 314 15.16 12.64 23.00
N ARG A 315 15.20 13.73 23.77
CA ARG A 315 16.45 14.39 24.15
C ARG A 315 17.13 13.51 25.19
N ASP A 316 17.97 12.60 24.72
CA ASP A 316 18.95 11.98 25.61
C ASP A 316 19.98 13.07 25.95
N ALA A 317 19.87 13.59 27.17
CA ALA A 317 20.75 14.59 27.70
C ALA A 317 22.12 13.96 27.94
N GLY A 318 23.12 14.45 27.21
CA GLY A 318 24.50 14.07 27.42
C GLY A 318 24.95 14.33 28.86
N HIS A 319 25.71 13.37 29.40
CA HIS A 319 26.68 13.66 30.44
C HIS A 319 28.07 13.69 29.84
N ALA A 320 28.62 14.90 29.80
CA ALA A 320 30.04 15.17 29.68
C ALA A 320 30.77 14.70 30.95
N GLY A 321 31.98 14.21 30.76
CA GLY A 321 32.94 13.94 31.83
C GLY A 321 34.32 13.69 31.24
N GLY A 322 35.07 14.77 30.97
CA GLY A 322 36.48 14.70 30.68
C GLY A 322 37.30 14.75 31.97
N HIS A 323 38.27 13.84 32.08
CA HIS A 323 39.69 14.06 32.39
C HIS A 323 40.43 12.73 32.18
#